data_AF-A0A7V9FK88-F1
#
_entry.id   AF-A0A7V9FK88-F1
#
_cell.length_a   1.000
_cell.length_b   1.000
_cell.length_c   1.000
_cell.angle_alpha   90.00
_cell.angle_beta   90.00
_cell.angle_gamma   90.00
#
_symmetry.space_group_name_H-M   'P 1'
#
loop_
_entity.id
_entity.type
_entity.pdbx_description
1 polymer ?
#
loop_
_entity_poly.entity_id
_entity_poly.type
_entity_poly.pdbx_seq_one_letter_code
_entity_poly.pdbx_strand_id
1 'polypeptide(L)'
;MRRFLIICVLTLGLAAPAVGGTLFVIDGRGWGHGVGMSQYGAQGYAAAGWRYPRILAHYYRGTDLQILPGRQVRVLLLQGRAGVGIGSSKPFRLVDARGKRRTLKRGDRRLLPVGRKGFRFPLRFEPGASPLRLDGSPYRGVLTVHRVGGRLTAVNRLPLDRYLRGVVPWEMPYYWHPEALKAQAVVARSYALATLKPGTLFDLYADTRSQLYGGIGAEKISTNRAIAASAGRVLLWQGRVATTFYHSTSGGRTAPITDVWPNAAPLPYLVSVSDPYDGISKHHRWGPVVLTPEEVARKIRSKGVRDLLVEKTPSGRAAAVDVAARQGVRTILAQDFRRELGLRSTWFTVRVLNLDPPLRRALADRTMKLNGFVRGLRRVRLEKQVNGGAWTVVTRVRTRADGRFTVPVKPRRTTSYRLATGDVAGATITVVPR
;
A
#
# COMPACT_ATOMS: atom_id res chain seq x y z
N MET A 1 45.97 25.48 38.68
CA MET A 1 47.36 24.96 38.61
C MET A 1 47.35 23.65 37.83
N ARG A 2 48.22 23.57 36.81
CA ARG A 2 48.41 22.44 35.89
C ARG A 2 48.78 21.14 36.62
N ARG A 3 48.27 20.00 36.12
CA ARG A 3 49.08 18.78 35.92
C ARG A 3 48.62 18.04 34.65
N PHE A 4 49.56 17.88 33.72
CA PHE A 4 49.50 17.00 32.55
C PHE A 4 49.47 15.54 32.98
N LEU A 5 48.78 14.66 32.22
CA LEU A 5 49.20 13.27 32.06
C LEU A 5 48.70 12.63 30.75
N ILE A 6 49.66 12.51 29.82
CA ILE A 6 50.00 11.37 28.95
C ILE A 6 48.84 10.58 28.30
N ILE A 7 48.77 10.76 26.98
CA ILE A 7 48.06 9.94 26.00
C ILE A 7 48.79 8.60 25.87
N CYS A 8 48.10 7.49 26.17
CA CYS A 8 48.48 6.14 25.73
C CYS A 8 47.49 5.69 24.65
N VAL A 9 47.92 5.78 23.39
CA VAL A 9 47.26 5.14 22.25
C VAL A 9 47.58 3.64 22.32
N LEU A 10 46.57 2.84 22.67
CA LEU A 10 46.57 1.39 22.43
C LEU A 10 45.59 1.10 21.31
N THR A 11 46.11 1.07 20.09
CA THR A 11 45.49 0.43 18.93
C THR A 11 45.58 -1.08 19.11
N LEU A 12 44.59 -1.65 19.78
CA LEU A 12 44.27 -3.08 19.68
C LEU A 12 43.02 -3.22 18.84
N GLY A 13 43.20 -3.76 17.62
CA GLY A 13 42.11 -4.17 16.74
C GLY A 13 41.19 -5.15 17.48
N LEU A 14 40.04 -4.66 17.91
CA LEU A 14 38.96 -5.51 18.41
C LEU A 14 38.27 -6.15 17.20
N ALA A 15 38.58 -7.43 16.98
CA ALA A 15 37.76 -8.29 16.14
C ALA A 15 36.28 -8.15 16.56
N ALA A 16 35.42 -7.83 15.59
CA ALA A 16 33.99 -7.64 15.81
C ALA A 16 33.39 -8.88 16.52
N PRO A 17 32.66 -8.71 17.65
CA PRO A 17 32.00 -9.82 18.31
C PRO A 17 30.83 -10.35 17.47
N ALA A 18 30.60 -11.66 17.55
CA ALA A 18 29.53 -12.37 16.85
C ALA A 18 28.15 -11.72 17.07
N VAL A 19 27.49 -11.32 15.99
CA VAL A 19 26.12 -10.82 16.06
C VAL A 19 25.17 -12.02 16.17
N GLY A 20 24.91 -12.47 17.39
CA GLY A 20 23.61 -13.06 17.70
C GLY A 20 22.54 -12.05 17.32
N GLY A 21 21.51 -12.47 16.58
CA GLY A 21 20.61 -11.54 15.90
C GLY A 21 19.16 -11.96 16.03
N THR A 22 18.34 -11.05 16.55
CA THR A 22 16.89 -11.12 16.45
C THR A 22 16.49 -11.00 14.97
N LEU A 23 15.53 -11.80 14.53
CA LEU A 23 14.82 -11.64 13.28
C LEU A 23 13.32 -11.46 13.56
N PHE A 24 12.75 -10.46 12.89
CA PHE A 24 11.32 -10.30 12.77
C PHE A 24 10.84 -11.00 11.50
N VAL A 25 10.01 -12.02 11.68
CA VAL A 25 9.40 -12.80 10.59
C VAL A 25 7.95 -12.36 10.47
N ILE A 26 7.65 -11.63 9.41
CA ILE A 26 6.35 -10.99 9.20
C ILE A 26 5.59 -11.70 8.10
N ASP A 27 4.42 -12.22 8.44
CA ASP A 27 3.51 -12.85 7.49
C ASP A 27 2.20 -12.09 7.51
N GLY A 28 1.49 -12.10 6.39
CA GLY A 28 0.21 -11.46 6.34
C GLY A 28 -0.71 -11.97 5.26
N ARG A 29 -1.83 -11.28 5.14
CA ARG A 29 -2.94 -11.64 4.26
C ARG A 29 -3.47 -10.42 3.53
N GLY A 30 -3.95 -10.63 2.31
CA GLY A 30 -4.54 -9.58 1.49
C GLY A 30 -3.55 -8.49 1.04
N TRP A 31 -4.06 -7.56 0.24
CA TRP A 31 -3.33 -6.43 -0.30
C TRP A 31 -4.23 -5.21 -0.42
N GLY A 32 -3.83 -4.13 0.24
CA GLY A 32 -4.61 -2.90 0.35
C GLY A 32 -5.15 -2.69 1.76
N HIS A 33 -6.09 -1.76 1.89
CA HIS A 33 -6.59 -1.33 3.20
C HIS A 33 -7.65 -2.28 3.80
N GLY A 34 -8.33 -3.09 2.99
CA GLY A 34 -9.23 -4.15 3.47
C GLY A 34 -10.69 -3.74 3.67
N VAL A 35 -11.07 -2.49 3.42
CA VAL A 35 -12.44 -1.98 3.58
C VAL A 35 -13.20 -2.06 2.25
N GLY A 36 -14.49 -2.38 2.30
CA GLY A 36 -15.36 -2.46 1.11
C GLY A 36 -14.93 -3.55 0.12
N MET A 37 -15.12 -3.32 -1.17
CA MET A 37 -15.01 -4.40 -2.17
C MET A 37 -13.56 -4.87 -2.39
N SER A 38 -13.35 -6.19 -2.26
CA SER A 38 -12.14 -6.90 -2.69
C SER A 38 -12.22 -7.15 -4.19
N GLN A 39 -11.24 -6.69 -4.96
CA GLN A 39 -11.25 -6.82 -6.42
C GLN A 39 -11.10 -8.27 -6.85
N TYR A 40 -10.13 -9.00 -6.29
CA TYR A 40 -9.99 -10.44 -6.52
C TYR A 40 -11.18 -11.23 -5.98
N GLY A 41 -11.75 -10.80 -4.85
CA GLY A 41 -12.99 -11.40 -4.34
C GLY A 41 -14.14 -11.21 -5.32
N ALA A 42 -14.37 -10.00 -5.85
CA ALA A 42 -15.38 -9.72 -6.87
C ALA A 42 -15.18 -10.55 -8.14
N GLN A 43 -13.92 -10.73 -8.59
CA GLN A 43 -13.60 -11.63 -9.69
C GLN A 43 -13.95 -13.08 -9.38
N GLY A 44 -13.61 -13.57 -8.19
CA GLY A 44 -13.92 -14.94 -7.79
C GLY A 44 -15.43 -15.19 -7.61
N TYR A 45 -16.17 -14.25 -7.01
CA TYR A 45 -17.64 -14.31 -6.94
C TYR A 45 -18.26 -14.31 -8.34
N ALA A 46 -17.78 -13.46 -9.24
CA ALA A 46 -18.26 -13.40 -10.60
C ALA A 46 -18.00 -14.70 -11.37
N ALA A 47 -16.81 -15.28 -11.21
CA ALA A 47 -16.47 -16.59 -11.77
C ALA A 47 -17.32 -17.73 -11.17
N ALA A 48 -17.78 -17.59 -9.92
CA ALA A 48 -18.74 -18.48 -9.29
C ALA A 48 -20.21 -18.18 -9.67
N GLY A 49 -20.45 -17.39 -10.72
CA GLY A 49 -21.77 -17.14 -11.30
C GLY A 49 -22.54 -15.96 -10.66
N TRP A 50 -21.94 -15.20 -9.74
CA TRP A 50 -22.62 -14.05 -9.15
C TRP A 50 -22.69 -12.88 -10.14
N ARG A 51 -23.88 -12.31 -10.27
CA ARG A 51 -24.07 -11.03 -10.98
C ARG A 51 -23.62 -9.86 -10.12
N TYR A 52 -23.22 -8.76 -10.77
CA TYR A 52 -22.65 -7.60 -10.10
C TYR A 52 -23.54 -7.00 -9.00
N PRO A 53 -24.90 -6.95 -9.07
CA PRO A 53 -25.70 -6.41 -7.99
C PRO A 53 -25.57 -7.24 -6.70
N ARG A 54 -25.48 -8.57 -6.83
CA ARG A 54 -25.28 -9.48 -5.68
C ARG A 54 -23.89 -9.32 -5.08
N ILE A 55 -22.86 -9.13 -5.91
CA ILE A 55 -21.50 -8.83 -5.47
C ILE A 55 -21.47 -7.52 -4.67
N LEU A 56 -22.12 -6.47 -5.17
CA LEU A 56 -22.20 -5.17 -4.49
C LEU A 56 -22.95 -5.26 -3.16
N ALA A 57 -24.10 -5.91 -3.13
CA ALA A 57 -24.90 -6.10 -1.91
C ALA A 57 -24.15 -6.88 -0.81
N HIS A 58 -23.24 -7.78 -1.21
CA HIS A 58 -22.37 -8.50 -0.27
C HIS A 58 -21.35 -7.58 0.40
N TYR A 59 -20.66 -6.74 -0.38
CA TYR A 59 -19.59 -5.86 0.13
C TYR A 59 -20.09 -4.56 0.76
N TYR A 60 -21.27 -4.08 0.37
CA TYR A 60 -21.88 -2.83 0.82
C TYR A 60 -23.30 -3.08 1.32
N ARG A 61 -23.41 -3.81 2.43
CA ARG A 61 -24.69 -4.31 2.97
C ARG A 61 -25.63 -3.17 3.31
N GLY A 62 -26.89 -3.33 2.92
CA GLY A 62 -27.95 -2.35 3.15
C GLY A 62 -27.89 -1.12 2.24
N THR A 63 -26.98 -1.07 1.26
CA THR A 63 -27.03 -0.03 0.22
C THR A 63 -27.97 -0.41 -0.91
N ASP A 64 -28.55 0.62 -1.55
CA ASP A 64 -29.45 0.47 -2.69
C ASP A 64 -28.74 0.78 -3.99
N LEU A 65 -28.88 -0.10 -4.98
CA LEU A 65 -28.37 0.13 -6.33
C LEU A 65 -29.36 0.97 -7.13
N GLN A 66 -29.05 2.24 -7.35
CA GLN A 66 -29.94 3.21 -8.01
C GLN A 66 -29.27 3.85 -9.23
N ILE A 67 -30.06 4.37 -10.16
CA ILE A 67 -29.58 5.15 -11.30
C ILE A 67 -29.68 6.62 -10.96
N LEU A 68 -28.56 7.35 -11.07
CA LEU A 68 -28.55 8.80 -10.98
C LEU A 68 -28.32 9.44 -12.36
N PRO A 69 -28.83 10.66 -12.58
CA PRO A 69 -28.54 11.40 -13.80
C PRO A 69 -27.04 11.65 -13.96
N GLY A 70 -26.60 11.68 -15.22
CA GLY A 70 -25.21 11.91 -15.56
C GLY A 70 -24.69 13.24 -15.00
N ARG A 71 -23.57 13.20 -14.28
CA ARG A 71 -22.88 14.37 -13.73
C ARG A 71 -21.52 14.57 -14.39
N GLN A 72 -21.06 15.82 -14.46
CA GLN A 72 -19.67 16.11 -14.83
C GLN A 72 -18.78 16.12 -13.59
N VAL A 73 -17.53 15.71 -13.77
CA VAL A 73 -16.47 15.79 -12.74
C VAL A 73 -15.32 16.63 -13.24
N ARG A 74 -14.57 17.23 -12.31
CA ARG A 74 -13.36 18.01 -12.57
C ARG A 74 -12.16 17.29 -11.95
N VAL A 75 -11.23 16.84 -12.78
CA VAL A 75 -10.06 16.06 -12.35
C VAL A 75 -8.81 16.91 -12.46
N LEU A 76 -8.04 17.03 -11.37
CA LEU A 76 -6.72 17.66 -11.40
C LEU A 76 -5.74 16.76 -12.16
N LEU A 77 -5.17 17.27 -13.24
CA LEU A 77 -4.17 16.55 -14.04
C LEU A 77 -2.74 16.99 -13.72
N LEU A 78 -2.51 18.30 -13.55
CA LEU A 78 -1.19 18.86 -13.28
C LEU A 78 -1.33 20.10 -12.38
N GLN A 79 -0.35 20.34 -11.51
CA GLN A 79 -0.31 21.51 -10.63
C GLN A 79 1.11 22.10 -10.56
N GLY A 80 1.20 23.42 -10.44
CA GLY A 80 2.47 24.10 -10.15
C GLY A 80 3.46 24.15 -11.33
N ARG A 81 2.98 24.04 -12.57
CA ARG A 81 3.83 23.95 -13.77
C ARG A 81 4.28 25.33 -14.27
N ALA A 82 5.53 25.44 -14.72
CA ALA A 82 6.03 26.65 -15.39
C ALA A 82 5.53 26.80 -16.84
N GLY A 83 4.97 25.73 -17.41
CA GLY A 83 4.32 25.73 -18.72
C GLY A 83 3.64 24.39 -18.98
N VAL A 84 2.62 24.40 -19.83
CA VAL A 84 1.88 23.19 -20.23
C VAL A 84 1.68 23.18 -21.75
N GLY A 85 1.78 22.02 -22.38
CA GLY A 85 1.41 21.80 -23.78
C GLY A 85 -0.07 21.48 -23.89
N ILE A 86 -0.80 22.22 -24.73
CA ILE A 86 -2.20 21.94 -25.07
C ILE A 86 -2.31 21.79 -26.58
N GLY A 87 -2.96 20.73 -27.05
CA GLY A 87 -3.16 20.53 -28.49
C GLY A 87 -4.28 19.59 -28.85
N SER A 88 -4.43 19.36 -30.15
CA SER A 88 -5.32 18.35 -30.74
C SER A 88 -4.90 18.06 -32.18
N SER A 89 -5.25 16.89 -32.71
CA SER A 89 -5.00 16.52 -34.12
C SER A 89 -5.95 17.22 -35.10
N LYS A 90 -7.04 17.82 -34.60
CA LYS A 90 -7.99 18.62 -35.38
C LYS A 90 -8.11 20.04 -34.78
N PRO A 91 -8.71 21.01 -35.48
CA PRO A 91 -8.99 22.32 -34.90
C PRO A 91 -9.81 22.22 -33.60
N PHE A 92 -9.55 23.11 -32.66
CA PHE A 92 -10.17 23.14 -31.33
C PHE A 92 -10.37 24.57 -30.87
N ARG A 93 -11.16 24.80 -29.82
CA ARG A 93 -11.57 26.15 -29.40
C ARG A 93 -10.95 26.53 -28.07
N LEU A 94 -10.48 27.76 -27.98
CA LEU A 94 -10.06 28.43 -26.76
C LEU A 94 -11.14 29.43 -26.34
N VAL A 95 -11.52 29.41 -25.06
CA VAL A 95 -12.41 30.36 -24.41
C VAL A 95 -11.72 30.89 -23.15
N ASP A 96 -11.67 32.20 -22.99
CA ASP A 96 -11.05 32.84 -21.82
C ASP A 96 -12.06 33.13 -20.70
N ALA A 97 -11.59 33.68 -19.58
CA ALA A 97 -12.43 34.01 -18.43
C ALA A 97 -13.53 35.03 -18.69
N ARG A 98 -13.39 35.87 -19.73
CA ARG A 98 -14.40 36.85 -20.17
C ARG A 98 -15.32 36.28 -21.26
N GLY A 99 -15.16 35.00 -21.60
CA GLY A 99 -15.92 34.36 -22.67
C GLY A 99 -15.38 34.63 -24.08
N LYS A 100 -14.25 35.31 -24.22
CA LYS A 100 -13.63 35.57 -25.54
C LYS A 100 -13.22 34.26 -26.18
N ARG A 101 -13.70 34.01 -27.41
CA ARG A 101 -13.50 32.75 -28.13
C ARG A 101 -12.48 32.89 -29.24
N ARG A 102 -11.70 31.84 -29.49
CA ARG A 102 -10.82 31.72 -30.66
C ARG A 102 -10.68 30.28 -31.09
N THR A 103 -10.87 30.02 -32.38
CA THR A 103 -10.53 28.73 -32.98
C THR A 103 -9.03 28.64 -33.19
N LEU A 104 -8.43 27.55 -32.72
CA LEU A 104 -7.03 27.21 -32.88
C LEU A 104 -6.91 26.12 -33.94
N LYS A 105 -5.95 26.28 -34.86
CA LYS A 105 -5.57 25.22 -35.81
C LYS A 105 -5.04 23.99 -35.05
N ARG A 106 -5.10 22.81 -35.69
CA ARG A 106 -4.50 21.56 -35.17
C ARG A 106 -3.04 21.76 -34.77
N GLY A 107 -2.56 20.93 -33.85
CA GLY A 107 -1.19 20.93 -33.34
C GLY A 107 -1.11 21.27 -31.86
N ASP A 108 0.08 21.10 -31.30
CA ASP A 108 0.37 21.34 -29.90
C ASP A 108 0.91 22.77 -29.69
N ARG A 109 0.50 23.41 -28.60
CA ARG A 109 0.84 24.78 -28.25
C ARG A 109 1.38 24.79 -26.82
N ARG A 110 2.56 25.37 -26.62
CA ARG A 110 3.07 25.64 -25.28
C ARG A 110 2.38 26.87 -24.70
N LEU A 111 1.80 26.72 -23.52
CA LEU A 111 1.19 27.78 -22.73
C LEU A 111 2.08 28.12 -21.53
N LEU A 112 2.28 29.42 -21.31
CA LEU A 112 3.08 29.96 -20.21
C LEU A 112 2.21 30.78 -19.22
N PRO A 113 2.62 30.92 -17.95
CA PRO A 113 1.87 31.67 -16.94
C PRO A 113 1.76 33.17 -17.19
N VAL A 114 2.62 33.76 -18.02
CA VAL A 114 2.56 35.18 -18.41
C VAL A 114 1.30 35.52 -19.22
N GLY A 115 0.52 34.51 -19.61
CA GLY A 115 -0.70 34.67 -20.39
C GLY A 115 -0.40 34.81 -21.88
N ARG A 116 -1.46 34.94 -22.66
CA ARG A 116 -1.39 35.23 -24.10
C ARG A 116 -1.98 36.61 -24.30
N LYS A 117 -1.32 37.48 -25.08
CA LYS A 117 -1.78 38.86 -25.32
C LYS A 117 -3.28 38.86 -25.68
N GLY A 118 -4.09 39.51 -24.84
CA GLY A 118 -5.54 39.63 -25.01
C GLY A 118 -6.40 38.43 -24.59
N PHE A 119 -5.89 37.50 -23.76
CA PHE A 119 -6.65 36.39 -23.16
C PHE A 119 -6.44 36.34 -21.64
N ARG A 120 -7.53 36.21 -20.88
CA ARG A 120 -7.49 36.15 -19.40
C ARG A 120 -7.71 34.72 -18.87
N PHE A 121 -6.87 34.29 -17.94
CA PHE A 121 -7.05 33.02 -17.22
C PHE A 121 -8.33 33.02 -16.34
N PRO A 122 -9.00 31.87 -16.13
CA PRO A 122 -8.66 30.56 -16.71
C PRO A 122 -8.90 30.47 -18.22
N LEU A 123 -8.08 29.66 -18.88
CA LEU A 123 -8.21 29.35 -20.30
C LEU A 123 -8.87 27.98 -20.46
N ARG A 124 -10.06 27.96 -21.04
CA ARG A 124 -10.84 26.75 -21.32
C ARG A 124 -10.63 26.32 -22.77
N PHE A 125 -10.19 25.08 -22.94
CA PHE A 125 -9.99 24.45 -24.23
C PHE A 125 -11.11 23.43 -24.46
N GLU A 126 -11.86 23.61 -25.53
CA GLU A 126 -12.96 22.75 -25.95
C GLU A 126 -12.51 21.93 -27.16
N PRO A 127 -12.72 20.60 -27.16
CA PRO A 127 -12.34 19.75 -28.28
C PRO A 127 -13.18 20.08 -29.52
N GLY A 128 -12.59 19.94 -30.70
CA GLY A 128 -13.34 19.86 -31.96
C GLY A 128 -13.67 18.42 -32.30
N ALA A 129 -13.41 18.01 -33.55
CA ALA A 129 -13.63 16.65 -34.04
C ALA A 129 -12.64 15.61 -33.47
N SER A 130 -11.66 16.01 -32.66
CA SER A 130 -10.72 15.09 -32.03
C SER A 130 -10.42 15.51 -30.58
N PRO A 131 -10.02 14.55 -29.72
CA PRO A 131 -9.70 14.83 -28.32
C PRO A 131 -8.61 15.87 -28.15
N LEU A 132 -8.60 16.52 -26.98
CA LEU A 132 -7.51 17.40 -26.57
C LEU A 132 -6.34 16.57 -26.03
N ARG A 133 -5.14 17.13 -26.12
CA ARG A 133 -3.93 16.61 -25.50
C ARG A 133 -3.39 17.60 -24.47
N LEU A 134 -2.94 17.08 -23.34
CA LEU A 134 -2.18 17.80 -22.31
C LEU A 134 -0.80 17.16 -22.20
N ASP A 135 0.26 17.91 -22.47
CA ASP A 135 1.64 17.40 -22.52
C ASP A 135 1.74 16.10 -23.36
N GLY A 136 1.07 16.06 -24.51
CA GLY A 136 1.01 14.91 -25.43
C GLY A 136 -0.01 13.83 -25.08
N SER A 137 -0.48 13.76 -23.82
CA SER A 137 -1.43 12.75 -23.38
C SER A 137 -2.88 13.09 -23.75
N PRO A 138 -3.65 12.18 -24.37
CA PRO A 138 -5.01 12.47 -24.85
C PRO A 138 -6.08 12.36 -23.75
N TYR A 139 -6.99 13.34 -23.71
CA TYR A 139 -8.10 13.41 -22.74
C TYR A 139 -9.44 13.71 -23.42
N ARG A 140 -10.50 13.12 -22.86
CA ARG A 140 -11.89 13.46 -23.24
C ARG A 140 -12.34 14.74 -22.57
N GLY A 141 -13.32 15.39 -23.17
CA GLY A 141 -13.96 16.57 -22.58
C GLY A 141 -13.09 17.82 -22.69
N VAL A 142 -13.25 18.72 -21.73
CA VAL A 142 -12.67 20.06 -21.72
C VAL A 142 -11.42 20.07 -20.85
N LEU A 143 -10.39 20.80 -21.26
CA LEU A 143 -9.22 21.12 -20.43
C LEU A 143 -9.30 22.58 -20.00
N THR A 144 -9.23 22.85 -18.71
CA THR A 144 -9.18 24.22 -18.17
C THR A 144 -7.83 24.43 -17.51
N VAL A 145 -7.10 25.45 -17.96
CA VAL A 145 -5.82 25.83 -17.36
C VAL A 145 -6.03 27.07 -16.52
N HIS A 146 -5.65 26.99 -15.25
CA HIS A 146 -5.68 28.07 -14.28
C HIS A 146 -4.26 28.59 -14.04
N ARG A 147 -4.16 29.87 -13.65
CA ARG A 147 -2.93 30.48 -13.14
C ARG A 147 -3.09 30.69 -11.64
N VAL A 148 -2.28 30.00 -10.83
CA VAL A 148 -2.30 30.07 -9.37
C VAL A 148 -0.87 30.30 -8.89
N GLY A 149 -0.63 31.38 -8.12
CA GLY A 149 0.70 31.71 -7.60
C GLY A 149 1.78 31.84 -8.70
N GLY A 150 1.44 32.42 -9.85
CA GLY A 150 2.35 32.55 -10.99
C GLY A 150 2.67 31.24 -11.74
N ARG A 151 2.05 30.11 -11.35
CA ARG A 151 2.22 28.79 -11.98
C ARG A 151 0.92 28.30 -12.59
N LEU A 152 1.01 27.31 -13.48
CA LEU A 152 -0.13 26.72 -14.18
C LEU A 152 -0.63 25.44 -13.50
N THR A 153 -1.96 25.32 -13.45
CA THR A 153 -2.69 24.15 -12.96
C THR A 153 -3.71 23.74 -14.02
N ALA A 154 -3.72 22.46 -14.42
CA ALA A 154 -4.60 21.94 -15.46
C ALA A 154 -5.66 21.00 -14.88
N VAL A 155 -6.92 21.26 -15.20
CA VAL A 155 -8.09 20.52 -14.73
C VAL A 155 -8.88 20.00 -15.94
N ASN A 156 -9.19 18.71 -15.95
CA ASN A 156 -10.02 18.08 -16.97
C ASN A 156 -11.49 17.99 -16.51
N ARG A 157 -12.41 18.55 -17.29
CA ARG A 157 -13.85 18.49 -17.04
C ARG A 157 -14.53 17.58 -18.06
N LEU A 158 -15.23 16.55 -17.59
CA LEU A 158 -15.87 15.55 -18.45
C LEU A 158 -17.04 14.84 -17.74
N PRO A 159 -17.97 14.23 -18.51
CA PRO A 159 -18.99 13.33 -17.94
C PRO A 159 -18.37 12.19 -17.14
N LEU A 160 -18.98 11.84 -16.01
CA LEU A 160 -18.46 10.85 -15.06
C LEU A 160 -18.18 9.49 -15.72
N ASP A 161 -19.08 8.97 -16.55
CA ASP A 161 -18.84 7.68 -17.22
C ASP A 161 -17.69 7.73 -18.22
N ARG A 162 -17.36 8.90 -18.78
CA ARG A 162 -16.15 9.08 -19.60
C ARG A 162 -14.89 9.13 -18.75
N TYR A 163 -14.97 9.69 -17.55
CA TYR A 163 -13.90 9.62 -16.55
C TYR A 163 -13.61 8.17 -16.15
N LEU A 164 -14.64 7.37 -15.90
CA LEU A 164 -14.49 5.96 -15.51
C LEU A 164 -13.76 5.11 -16.55
N ARG A 165 -13.85 5.45 -17.85
CA ARG A 165 -13.09 4.74 -18.90
C ARG A 165 -11.58 4.87 -18.72
N GLY A 166 -11.13 5.97 -18.14
CA GLY A 166 -9.73 6.19 -17.78
C GLY A 166 -9.36 5.68 -16.40
N VAL A 167 -10.33 5.20 -15.59
CA VAL A 167 -10.12 4.72 -14.21
C VAL A 167 -10.19 3.21 -14.12
N VAL A 168 -11.30 2.61 -14.54
CA VAL A 168 -11.56 1.17 -14.34
C VAL A 168 -10.42 0.27 -14.86
N PRO A 169 -9.80 0.53 -16.04
CA PRO A 169 -8.67 -0.27 -16.51
C PRO A 169 -7.41 -0.25 -15.63
N TRP A 170 -7.20 0.83 -14.86
CA TRP A 170 -6.09 0.92 -13.91
C TRP A 170 -6.38 0.21 -12.59
N GLU A 171 -7.66 0.09 -12.25
CA GLU A 171 -8.09 -0.53 -11.01
C GLU A 171 -8.24 -2.04 -11.14
N MET A 172 -8.79 -2.52 -12.26
CA MET A 172 -9.13 -3.92 -12.45
C MET A 172 -8.64 -4.41 -13.82
N PRO A 173 -7.95 -5.58 -13.90
CA PRO A 173 -7.50 -6.11 -15.19
C PRO A 173 -8.65 -6.26 -16.18
N TYR A 174 -8.50 -5.67 -17.36
CA TYR A 174 -9.57 -5.53 -18.33
C TYR A 174 -10.10 -6.87 -18.89
N TYR A 175 -9.35 -7.96 -18.75
CA TYR A 175 -9.74 -9.31 -19.18
C TYR A 175 -10.49 -10.10 -18.09
N TRP A 176 -10.75 -9.50 -16.93
CA TRP A 176 -11.55 -10.11 -15.87
C TRP A 176 -13.02 -10.21 -16.24
N HIS A 177 -13.76 -10.98 -15.43
CA HIS A 177 -15.14 -11.32 -15.69
C HIS A 177 -16.01 -10.06 -15.86
N PRO A 178 -16.90 -9.99 -16.86
CA PRO A 178 -17.71 -8.79 -17.12
C PRO A 178 -18.52 -8.31 -15.91
N GLU A 179 -19.03 -9.23 -15.08
CA GLU A 179 -19.75 -8.88 -13.85
C GLU A 179 -18.83 -8.24 -12.79
N ALA A 180 -17.56 -8.67 -12.68
CA ALA A 180 -16.60 -8.02 -11.79
C ALA A 180 -16.26 -6.60 -12.30
N LEU A 181 -16.09 -6.43 -13.62
CA LEU A 181 -15.88 -5.12 -14.24
C LEU A 181 -17.08 -4.18 -14.03
N LYS A 182 -18.31 -4.69 -14.10
CA LYS A 182 -19.54 -3.92 -13.80
C LYS A 182 -19.58 -3.51 -12.32
N ALA A 183 -19.24 -4.42 -11.40
CA ALA A 183 -19.14 -4.09 -9.97
C ALA A 183 -18.10 -2.99 -9.73
N GLN A 184 -16.91 -3.11 -10.32
CA GLN A 184 -15.87 -2.07 -10.23
C GLN A 184 -16.32 -0.73 -10.82
N ALA A 185 -17.06 -0.73 -11.94
CA ALA A 185 -17.59 0.50 -12.52
C ALA A 185 -18.57 1.22 -11.58
N VAL A 186 -19.50 0.48 -10.97
CA VAL A 186 -20.47 1.06 -10.01
C VAL A 186 -19.78 1.57 -8.75
N VAL A 187 -18.83 0.82 -8.20
CA VAL A 187 -18.04 1.22 -7.03
C VAL A 187 -17.19 2.45 -7.34
N ALA A 188 -16.49 2.47 -8.47
CA ALA A 188 -15.69 3.63 -8.86
C ALA A 188 -16.58 4.88 -9.08
N ARG A 189 -17.76 4.71 -9.68
CA ARG A 189 -18.74 5.79 -9.86
C ARG A 189 -19.24 6.36 -8.53
N SER A 190 -19.62 5.48 -7.61
CA SER A 190 -20.16 5.85 -6.30
C SER A 190 -19.10 6.56 -5.46
N TYR A 191 -17.87 6.04 -5.44
CA TYR A 191 -16.74 6.68 -4.77
C TYR A 191 -16.46 8.09 -5.31
N ALA A 192 -16.37 8.24 -6.64
CA ALA A 192 -16.12 9.53 -7.27
C ALA A 192 -17.19 10.57 -6.88
N LEU A 193 -18.47 10.18 -6.83
CA LEU A 193 -19.58 11.06 -6.45
C LEU A 193 -19.61 11.37 -4.94
N ALA A 194 -19.35 10.38 -4.08
CA ALA A 194 -19.35 10.54 -2.63
C ALA A 194 -18.18 11.42 -2.13
N THR A 195 -17.10 11.53 -2.91
CA THR A 195 -15.87 12.24 -2.54
C THR A 195 -15.65 13.55 -3.30
N LEU A 196 -16.65 14.03 -4.04
CA LEU A 196 -16.56 15.30 -4.75
C LEU A 196 -16.27 16.46 -3.78
N LYS A 197 -15.54 17.46 -4.28
CA LYS A 197 -15.15 18.66 -3.54
C LYS A 197 -15.79 19.92 -4.15
N PRO A 198 -17.13 20.09 -4.01
CA PRO A 198 -17.80 21.27 -4.54
C PRO A 198 -17.20 22.55 -3.95
N GLY A 199 -17.23 23.63 -4.72
CA GLY A 199 -16.62 24.91 -4.32
C GLY A 199 -15.09 25.00 -4.45
N THR A 200 -14.40 23.87 -4.61
CA THR A 200 -12.94 23.88 -4.87
C THR A 200 -12.62 23.93 -6.37
N LEU A 201 -11.34 24.06 -6.71
CA LEU A 201 -10.87 24.13 -8.10
C LEU A 201 -11.16 22.84 -8.91
N PHE A 202 -11.08 21.68 -8.26
CA PHE A 202 -11.26 20.36 -8.86
C PHE A 202 -11.86 19.38 -7.84
N ASP A 203 -12.54 18.36 -8.31
CA ASP A 203 -13.22 17.39 -7.45
C ASP A 203 -12.33 16.19 -7.11
N LEU A 204 -11.53 15.70 -8.07
CA LEU A 204 -10.79 14.44 -7.98
C LEU A 204 -9.31 14.60 -8.35
N TYR A 205 -8.43 13.84 -7.70
CA TYR A 205 -7.05 13.66 -8.14
C TYR A 205 -6.97 12.58 -9.22
N ALA A 206 -5.99 12.67 -10.12
CA ALA A 206 -5.70 11.62 -11.11
C ALA A 206 -4.81 10.48 -10.58
N ASP A 207 -4.50 10.48 -9.28
CA ASP A 207 -3.64 9.52 -8.61
C ASP A 207 -4.33 8.83 -7.41
N THR A 208 -3.56 8.07 -6.63
CA THR A 208 -4.05 7.27 -5.50
C THR A 208 -4.70 8.06 -4.36
N ARG A 209 -4.65 9.41 -4.38
CA ARG A 209 -5.44 10.27 -3.47
C ARG A 209 -6.93 10.25 -3.81
N SER A 210 -7.28 9.93 -5.06
CA SER A 210 -8.65 9.63 -5.47
C SER A 210 -8.66 8.30 -6.21
N GLN A 211 -8.53 8.30 -7.53
CA GLN A 211 -8.48 7.10 -8.37
C GLN A 211 -7.51 7.35 -9.52
N LEU A 212 -6.75 6.32 -9.91
CA LEU A 212 -5.80 6.43 -11.02
C LEU A 212 -6.56 6.75 -12.32
N TYR A 213 -6.34 7.94 -12.90
CA TYR A 213 -7.02 8.39 -14.12
C TYR A 213 -6.01 8.62 -15.25
N GLY A 214 -5.98 7.69 -16.21
CA GLY A 214 -5.03 7.72 -17.33
C GLY A 214 -5.58 8.31 -18.63
N GLY A 215 -6.71 9.02 -18.61
CA GLY A 215 -7.31 9.59 -19.80
C GLY A 215 -7.67 8.54 -20.87
N ILE A 216 -7.53 8.91 -22.15
CA ILE A 216 -7.89 8.02 -23.27
C ILE A 216 -6.90 6.85 -23.40
N GLY A 217 -5.63 7.05 -23.05
CA GLY A 217 -4.59 6.02 -23.19
C GLY A 217 -4.84 4.77 -22.32
N ALA A 218 -5.63 4.91 -21.26
CA ALA A 218 -5.98 3.81 -20.37
C ALA A 218 -7.15 2.96 -20.88
N GLU A 219 -8.01 3.49 -21.76
CA GLU A 219 -9.29 2.86 -22.11
C GLU A 219 -9.13 1.44 -22.68
N LYS A 220 -10.05 0.55 -22.31
CA LYS A 220 -10.16 -0.81 -22.86
C LYS A 220 -11.60 -1.12 -23.23
N ILE A 221 -11.78 -1.81 -24.37
CA ILE A 221 -13.11 -2.13 -24.91
C ILE A 221 -13.98 -2.87 -23.89
N SER A 222 -13.45 -3.88 -23.21
CA SER A 222 -14.18 -4.68 -22.20
C SER A 222 -14.66 -3.82 -21.03
N THR A 223 -13.79 -3.00 -20.45
CA THR A 223 -14.16 -2.08 -19.36
C THR A 223 -15.17 -1.02 -19.83
N ASN A 224 -15.02 -0.50 -21.05
CA ASN A 224 -15.97 0.46 -21.63
C ASN A 224 -17.36 -0.15 -21.79
N ARG A 225 -17.46 -1.43 -22.20
CA ARG A 225 -18.72 -2.17 -22.25
C ARG A 225 -19.32 -2.35 -20.86
N ALA A 226 -18.52 -2.69 -19.85
CA ALA A 226 -19.00 -2.83 -18.46
C ALA A 226 -19.50 -1.49 -17.88
N ILE A 227 -18.80 -0.39 -18.15
CA ILE A 227 -19.21 0.97 -17.74
C ILE A 227 -20.54 1.32 -18.41
N ALA A 228 -20.69 1.07 -19.72
CA ALA A 228 -21.94 1.33 -20.44
C ALA A 228 -23.10 0.46 -19.94
N ALA A 229 -22.87 -0.84 -19.70
CA ALA A 229 -23.88 -1.75 -19.17
C ALA A 229 -24.33 -1.43 -17.74
N SER A 230 -23.52 -0.65 -17.00
CA SER A 230 -23.81 -0.16 -15.65
C SER A 230 -23.98 1.36 -15.60
N ALA A 231 -24.31 1.99 -16.73
CA ALA A 231 -24.37 3.44 -16.84
C ALA A 231 -25.30 4.06 -15.78
N GLY A 232 -24.82 5.13 -15.14
CA GLY A 232 -25.57 5.86 -14.10
C GLY A 232 -25.78 5.11 -12.78
N ARG A 233 -25.48 3.81 -12.69
CA ARG A 233 -25.70 3.03 -11.47
C ARG A 233 -24.68 3.34 -10.39
N VAL A 234 -25.20 3.63 -9.19
CA VAL A 234 -24.46 3.96 -7.97
C VAL A 234 -25.07 3.26 -6.77
N LEU A 235 -24.32 3.16 -5.68
CA LEU A 235 -24.83 2.71 -4.38
C LEU A 235 -25.28 3.91 -3.54
N LEU A 236 -26.49 3.85 -3.01
CA LEU A 236 -27.01 4.83 -2.06
C LEU A 236 -27.11 4.21 -0.66
N TRP A 237 -26.85 5.02 0.36
CA TRP A 237 -27.15 4.72 1.76
C TRP A 237 -27.99 5.86 2.32
N GLN A 238 -29.19 5.56 2.80
CA GLN A 238 -30.13 6.55 3.33
C GLN A 238 -30.32 7.76 2.38
N GLY A 239 -30.55 7.47 1.10
CA GLY A 239 -30.78 8.48 0.05
C GLY A 239 -29.55 9.26 -0.42
N ARG A 240 -28.37 9.02 0.16
CA ARG A 240 -27.11 9.69 -0.23
C ARG A 240 -26.17 8.71 -0.93
N VAL A 241 -25.35 9.19 -1.87
CA VAL A 241 -24.35 8.30 -2.51
C VAL A 241 -23.40 7.76 -1.46
N ALA A 242 -23.30 6.44 -1.39
CA ALA A 242 -22.46 5.74 -0.43
C ALA A 242 -20.98 5.89 -0.79
N THR A 243 -20.13 6.12 0.21
CA THR A 243 -18.68 6.03 0.06
C THR A 243 -18.26 4.56 -0.12
N THR A 244 -17.79 4.20 -1.31
CA THR A 244 -17.49 2.80 -1.66
C THR A 244 -15.98 2.56 -1.82
N PHE A 245 -15.26 2.38 -0.72
CA PHE A 245 -13.84 2.01 -0.78
C PHE A 245 -13.65 0.60 -1.37
N TYR A 246 -12.54 0.38 -2.06
CA TYR A 246 -12.19 -0.92 -2.65
C TYR A 246 -10.68 -1.13 -2.62
N HIS A 247 -10.26 -2.39 -2.65
CA HIS A 247 -8.86 -2.79 -2.54
C HIS A 247 -8.60 -4.09 -3.31
N SER A 248 -7.32 -4.41 -3.53
CA SER A 248 -6.94 -5.55 -4.36
C SER A 248 -7.44 -6.89 -3.82
N THR A 249 -7.04 -7.27 -2.61
CA THR A 249 -7.27 -8.62 -2.06
C THR A 249 -7.58 -8.53 -0.57
N SER A 250 -8.63 -9.20 -0.08
CA SER A 250 -9.06 -9.06 1.32
C SER A 250 -8.25 -9.88 2.32
N GLY A 251 -7.67 -11.00 1.87
CA GLY A 251 -7.05 -12.02 2.73
C GLY A 251 -8.06 -13.01 3.31
N GLY A 252 -9.29 -13.06 2.77
CA GLY A 252 -10.38 -13.95 3.18
C GLY A 252 -11.56 -13.28 3.90
N ARG A 253 -11.45 -11.99 4.23
CA ARG A 253 -12.55 -11.14 4.74
C ARG A 253 -12.18 -9.67 4.69
N THR A 254 -13.17 -8.79 4.58
CA THR A 254 -12.98 -7.33 4.68
C THR A 254 -12.86 -6.86 6.14
N ALA A 255 -12.65 -5.57 6.34
CA ALA A 255 -12.63 -4.91 7.65
C ALA A 255 -13.73 -3.84 7.74
N PRO A 256 -14.23 -3.54 8.95
CA PRO A 256 -14.92 -2.29 9.22
C PRO A 256 -14.01 -1.09 8.92
N ILE A 257 -14.60 0.06 8.58
CA ILE A 257 -13.83 1.28 8.34
C ILE A 257 -12.99 1.72 9.55
N THR A 258 -13.53 1.56 10.76
CA THR A 258 -12.90 1.96 12.03
C THR A 258 -11.68 1.11 12.42
N ASP A 259 -11.62 -0.15 11.97
CA ASP A 259 -10.44 -1.00 12.15
C ASP A 259 -9.23 -0.50 11.34
N VAL A 260 -9.50 0.25 10.27
CA VAL A 260 -8.48 0.67 9.29
C VAL A 260 -8.14 2.15 9.48
N TRP A 261 -9.14 2.96 9.80
CA TRP A 261 -9.04 4.39 10.11
C TRP A 261 -9.82 4.67 11.41
N PRO A 262 -9.17 4.61 12.58
CA PRO A 262 -9.83 4.72 13.89
C PRO A 262 -10.61 6.03 14.11
N ASN A 263 -10.17 7.12 13.46
CA ASN A 263 -10.82 8.43 13.57
C ASN A 263 -11.91 8.65 12.51
N ALA A 264 -12.17 7.67 11.64
CA ALA A 264 -13.25 7.78 10.65
C ALA A 264 -14.60 7.56 11.33
N ALA A 265 -15.62 8.31 10.90
CA ALA A 265 -16.99 8.04 11.30
C ALA A 265 -17.38 6.61 10.88
N PRO A 266 -18.07 5.84 11.75
CA PRO A 266 -18.54 4.51 11.39
C PRO A 266 -19.52 4.61 10.23
N LEU A 267 -19.34 3.73 9.23
CA LEU A 267 -20.25 3.57 8.11
C LEU A 267 -20.89 2.18 8.21
N PRO A 268 -22.18 2.07 8.58
CA PRO A 268 -22.83 0.78 8.87
C PRO A 268 -22.83 -0.22 7.71
N TYR A 269 -22.67 0.26 6.48
CA TYR A 269 -22.58 -0.56 5.28
C TYR A 269 -21.14 -0.97 4.90
N LEU A 270 -20.11 -0.45 5.59
CA LEU A 270 -18.70 -0.82 5.42
C LEU A 270 -18.22 -1.62 6.62
N VAL A 271 -18.63 -2.88 6.66
CA VAL A 271 -18.35 -3.83 7.75
C VAL A 271 -17.49 -4.99 7.27
N SER A 272 -17.03 -5.82 8.21
CA SER A 272 -16.35 -7.08 7.87
C SER A 272 -17.34 -8.08 7.27
N VAL A 273 -17.03 -8.58 6.08
CA VAL A 273 -17.75 -9.66 5.42
C VAL A 273 -16.77 -10.74 4.97
N SER A 274 -17.20 -12.00 5.03
CA SER A 274 -16.42 -13.14 4.52
C SER A 274 -16.16 -13.00 3.03
N ASP A 275 -14.99 -13.41 2.57
CA ASP A 275 -14.60 -13.39 1.16
C ASP A 275 -13.83 -14.67 0.83
N PRO A 276 -14.52 -15.82 0.69
CA PRO A 276 -13.87 -17.11 0.44
C PRO A 276 -13.30 -17.23 -0.98
N TYR A 277 -13.61 -16.28 -1.87
CA TYR A 277 -13.27 -16.33 -3.29
C TYR A 277 -12.02 -15.52 -3.67
N ASP A 278 -11.43 -14.75 -2.75
CA ASP A 278 -10.19 -14.01 -3.03
C ASP A 278 -8.92 -14.88 -3.03
N GLY A 279 -9.06 -16.18 -2.71
CA GLY A 279 -7.97 -17.16 -2.72
C GLY A 279 -7.29 -17.32 -4.09
N ILE A 280 -7.94 -16.90 -5.17
CA ILE A 280 -7.35 -16.84 -6.52
C ILE A 280 -6.21 -15.80 -6.63
N SER A 281 -6.10 -14.89 -5.67
CA SER A 281 -5.02 -13.91 -5.62
C SER A 281 -3.75 -14.51 -5.03
N LYS A 282 -2.63 -14.33 -5.73
CA LYS A 282 -1.29 -14.59 -5.16
C LYS A 282 -0.97 -13.72 -3.93
N HIS A 283 -1.81 -12.73 -3.62
CA HIS A 283 -1.68 -11.86 -2.46
C HIS A 283 -2.65 -12.22 -1.33
N HIS A 284 -3.44 -13.30 -1.46
CA HIS A 284 -4.33 -13.77 -0.40
C HIS A 284 -3.54 -14.04 0.90
N ARG A 285 -2.35 -14.63 0.76
CA ARG A 285 -1.30 -14.72 1.78
C ARG A 285 0.00 -14.17 1.20
N TRP A 286 0.84 -13.62 2.06
CA TRP A 286 2.15 -13.12 1.68
C TRP A 286 3.13 -13.24 2.84
N GLY A 287 4.42 -13.20 2.48
CA GLY A 287 5.51 -13.42 3.41
C GLY A 287 6.08 -14.85 3.31
N PRO A 288 7.02 -15.19 4.19
CA PRO A 288 7.54 -14.31 5.24
C PRO A 288 8.37 -13.14 4.67
N VAL A 289 8.17 -11.94 5.20
CA VAL A 289 9.11 -10.83 5.11
C VAL A 289 10.01 -10.91 6.34
N VAL A 290 11.31 -11.11 6.13
CA VAL A 290 12.28 -11.25 7.21
C VAL A 290 13.06 -9.96 7.33
N LEU A 291 13.07 -9.36 8.53
CA LEU A 291 13.76 -8.10 8.80
C LEU A 291 14.61 -8.21 10.07
N THR A 292 15.78 -7.58 10.06
CA THR A 292 16.55 -7.36 11.29
C THR A 292 16.03 -6.14 12.06
N PRO A 293 16.34 -6.01 13.36
CA PRO A 293 16.01 -4.82 14.13
C PRO A 293 16.59 -3.53 13.55
N GLU A 294 17.77 -3.57 12.95
CA GLU A 294 18.42 -2.43 12.31
C GLU A 294 17.67 -1.98 11.04
N GLU A 295 17.17 -2.93 10.26
CA GLU A 295 16.36 -2.63 9.07
C GLU A 295 15.03 -2.00 9.44
N VAL A 296 14.36 -2.55 10.46
CA VAL A 296 13.13 -1.96 11.01
C VAL A 296 13.43 -0.56 11.54
N ALA A 297 14.46 -0.40 12.38
CA ALA A 297 14.87 0.87 12.97
C ALA A 297 15.10 1.95 11.90
N ARG A 298 15.80 1.61 10.81
CA ARG A 298 16.04 2.51 9.68
C ARG A 298 14.72 2.93 9.01
N LYS A 299 13.81 1.98 8.75
CA LYS A 299 12.53 2.23 8.07
C LYS A 299 11.60 3.13 8.90
N ILE A 300 11.51 2.90 10.21
CA ILE A 300 10.61 3.67 11.10
C ILE A 300 11.29 4.86 11.80
N ARG A 301 12.54 5.17 11.43
CA ARG A 301 13.35 6.25 12.03
C ARG A 301 13.46 6.12 13.56
N SER A 302 13.74 4.91 14.03
CA SER A 302 13.99 4.56 15.44
C SER A 302 15.44 4.10 15.66
N LYS A 303 15.84 3.86 16.91
CA LYS A 303 17.19 3.36 17.28
C LYS A 303 17.08 2.21 18.27
N GLY A 304 17.84 1.14 18.02
CA GLY A 304 17.94 -0.01 18.91
C GLY A 304 16.59 -0.66 19.16
N VAL A 305 15.84 -0.94 18.08
CA VAL A 305 14.63 -1.77 18.13
C VAL A 305 15.00 -3.14 18.71
N ARG A 306 14.16 -3.67 19.59
CA ARG A 306 14.37 -4.95 20.27
C ARG A 306 13.18 -5.88 20.09
N ASP A 307 11.97 -5.32 20.08
CA ASP A 307 10.75 -6.10 19.90
C ASP A 307 9.66 -5.31 19.18
N LEU A 308 8.71 -6.05 18.61
CA LEU A 308 7.54 -5.55 17.90
C LEU A 308 6.31 -6.35 18.34
N LEU A 309 5.43 -5.72 19.11
CA LEU A 309 4.17 -6.30 19.56
C LEU A 309 3.02 -5.72 18.73
N VAL A 310 2.19 -6.60 18.17
CA VAL A 310 1.07 -6.19 17.31
C VAL A 310 -0.21 -6.18 18.11
N GLU A 311 -0.81 -5.01 18.26
CA GLU A 311 -2.17 -4.85 18.77
C GLU A 311 -3.16 -5.16 17.65
N LYS A 312 -4.16 -5.99 17.91
CA LYS A 312 -5.11 -6.44 16.88
C LYS A 312 -6.50 -5.82 17.07
N THR A 313 -7.13 -5.48 15.96
CA THR A 313 -8.54 -5.12 15.89
C THR A 313 -9.43 -6.38 15.91
N PRO A 314 -10.76 -6.24 16.11
CA PRO A 314 -11.70 -7.37 16.03
C PRO A 314 -11.68 -8.09 14.68
N SER A 315 -11.41 -7.43 13.56
CA SER A 315 -11.24 -8.12 12.26
C SER A 315 -9.95 -8.92 12.15
N GLY A 316 -9.06 -8.84 13.14
CA GLY A 316 -7.77 -9.54 13.21
C GLY A 316 -6.61 -8.81 12.52
N ARG A 317 -6.85 -7.57 12.05
CA ARG A 317 -5.82 -6.69 11.49
C ARG A 317 -5.03 -6.04 12.61
N ALA A 318 -3.82 -5.60 12.32
CA ALA A 318 -3.07 -4.75 13.23
C ALA A 318 -3.77 -3.38 13.35
N ALA A 319 -4.04 -2.95 14.57
CA ALA A 319 -4.45 -1.59 14.90
C ALA A 319 -3.21 -0.69 15.02
N ALA A 320 -2.24 -1.16 15.79
CA ALA A 320 -0.97 -0.51 16.05
C ALA A 320 0.14 -1.55 16.29
N VAL A 321 1.38 -1.06 16.30
CA VAL A 321 2.56 -1.83 16.66
C VAL A 321 3.31 -1.10 17.77
N ASP A 322 3.46 -1.75 18.92
CA ASP A 322 4.33 -1.30 20.00
C ASP A 322 5.75 -1.70 19.69
N VAL A 323 6.59 -0.69 19.47
CA VAL A 323 8.01 -0.84 19.15
C VAL A 323 8.80 -0.67 20.44
N ALA A 324 9.26 -1.77 21.01
CA ALA A 324 10.19 -1.73 22.13
C ALA A 324 11.59 -1.41 21.58
N ALA A 325 12.14 -0.27 21.97
CA ALA A 325 13.43 0.23 21.52
C ALA A 325 14.31 0.64 22.70
N ARG A 326 15.56 1.04 22.43
CA ARG A 326 16.52 1.49 23.47
C ARG A 326 15.98 2.65 24.32
N GLN A 327 15.14 3.50 23.72
CA GLN A 327 14.60 4.71 24.33
C GLN A 327 13.26 4.48 25.07
N GLY A 328 12.73 3.25 25.07
CA GLY A 328 11.41 2.92 25.61
C GLY A 328 10.51 2.28 24.56
N VAL A 329 9.22 2.19 24.88
CA VAL A 329 8.19 1.68 23.97
C VAL A 329 7.51 2.84 23.26
N ARG A 330 7.39 2.75 21.94
CA ARG A 330 6.62 3.70 21.11
C ARG A 330 5.58 2.96 20.29
N THR A 331 4.34 3.40 20.38
CA THR A 331 3.24 2.90 19.56
C THR A 331 3.23 3.59 18.19
N ILE A 332 3.12 2.82 17.11
CA ILE A 332 2.97 3.31 15.73
C ILE A 332 1.67 2.74 15.17
N LEU A 333 0.82 3.60 14.58
CA LEU A 333 -0.40 3.15 13.90
C LEU A 333 -0.06 2.14 12.79
N ALA A 334 -0.85 1.08 12.65
CA ALA A 334 -0.54 -0.01 11.73
C ALA A 334 -0.45 0.43 10.27
N GLN A 335 -1.22 1.45 9.86
CA GLN A 335 -1.12 2.02 8.51
C GLN A 335 0.22 2.68 8.24
N ASP A 336 0.75 3.43 9.22
CA ASP A 336 2.06 4.04 9.12
C ASP A 336 3.14 2.96 9.12
N PHE A 337 3.07 2.01 10.05
CA PHE A 337 4.01 0.90 10.11
C PHE A 337 4.05 0.09 8.80
N ARG A 338 2.87 -0.24 8.24
CA ARG A 338 2.74 -0.88 6.93
C ARG A 338 3.43 -0.08 5.84
N ARG A 339 3.18 1.24 5.77
CA ARG A 339 3.76 2.12 4.75
C ARG A 339 5.27 2.20 4.87
N GLU A 340 5.81 2.46 6.06
CA GLU A 340 7.25 2.59 6.29
C GLU A 340 8.00 1.28 6.00
N LEU A 341 7.40 0.12 6.32
CA LEU A 341 8.02 -1.17 6.04
C LEU A 341 7.82 -1.64 4.60
N GLY A 342 6.82 -1.12 3.88
CA GLY A 342 6.44 -1.59 2.54
C GLY A 342 5.60 -2.86 2.57
N LEU A 343 4.82 -3.08 3.64
CA LEU A 343 3.95 -4.24 3.78
C LEU A 343 2.68 -4.11 2.91
N ARG A 344 2.12 -5.25 2.50
CA ARG A 344 0.97 -5.26 1.57
C ARG A 344 -0.33 -4.80 2.22
N SER A 345 -0.57 -5.13 3.49
CA SER A 345 -1.78 -4.79 4.22
C SER A 345 -1.47 -4.57 5.71
N THR A 346 -2.46 -4.13 6.49
CA THR A 346 -2.40 -4.15 7.95
C THR A 346 -2.77 -5.52 8.55
N TRP A 347 -3.10 -6.52 7.71
CA TRP A 347 -3.38 -7.85 8.21
C TRP A 347 -2.10 -8.68 8.27
N PHE A 348 -1.30 -8.46 9.30
CA PHE A 348 -0.03 -9.16 9.50
C PHE A 348 0.17 -9.61 10.95
N THR A 349 1.11 -10.52 11.12
CA THR A 349 1.61 -10.94 12.43
C THR A 349 3.12 -10.81 12.43
N VAL A 350 3.70 -10.36 13.54
CA VAL A 350 5.15 -10.36 13.74
C VAL A 350 5.52 -11.54 14.64
N ARG A 351 6.38 -12.40 14.10
CA ARG A 351 6.98 -13.54 14.80
C ARG A 351 8.45 -13.24 15.05
N VAL A 352 9.03 -13.83 16.08
CA VAL A 352 10.40 -13.52 16.51
C VAL A 352 11.23 -14.79 16.56
N LEU A 353 12.42 -14.71 15.99
CA LEU A 353 13.47 -15.70 16.12
C LEU A 353 14.72 -15.01 16.66
N ASN A 354 15.17 -15.34 17.86
CA ASN A 354 16.34 -14.71 18.46
C ASN A 354 17.24 -15.77 19.12
N LEU A 355 18.52 -15.71 18.80
CA LEU A 355 19.58 -16.42 19.51
C LEU A 355 20.47 -15.36 20.18
N ASP A 356 20.53 -15.41 21.51
CA ASP A 356 21.27 -14.41 22.28
C ASP A 356 22.78 -14.56 22.03
N PRO A 357 23.52 -13.45 21.82
CA PRO A 357 24.97 -13.51 21.73
C PRO A 357 25.55 -14.17 22.99
N PRO A 358 26.58 -15.04 22.87
CA PRO A 358 27.12 -15.74 24.00
C PRO A 358 27.84 -14.75 24.92
N LEU A 359 27.64 -14.92 26.22
CA LEU A 359 28.33 -14.15 27.26
C LEU A 359 29.83 -14.51 27.25
N ARG A 360 30.63 -13.86 26.39
CA ARG A 360 32.10 -13.95 26.30
C ARG A 360 32.67 -15.29 25.79
N ARG A 361 33.91 -15.23 25.28
CA ARG A 361 34.69 -16.30 24.62
C ARG A 361 34.58 -17.61 25.41
N ALA A 362 33.91 -18.61 24.85
CA ALA A 362 33.85 -19.94 25.44
C ALA A 362 35.26 -20.53 25.53
N LEU A 363 35.63 -21.06 26.70
CA LEU A 363 36.80 -21.95 26.82
C LEU A 363 36.48 -23.25 26.08
N ALA A 364 37.46 -23.84 25.36
CA ALA A 364 37.24 -25.11 24.68
C ALA A 364 36.77 -26.21 25.64
N ASP A 365 35.98 -27.15 25.12
CA ASP A 365 35.55 -28.36 25.82
C ASP A 365 34.77 -28.18 27.14
N ARG A 366 34.21 -26.99 27.39
CA ARG A 366 33.19 -26.79 28.42
C ARG A 366 31.79 -26.74 27.82
N THR A 367 30.83 -27.35 28.52
CA THR A 367 29.41 -27.20 28.18
C THR A 367 29.04 -25.74 28.34
N MET A 368 28.53 -25.14 27.27
CA MET A 368 27.99 -23.79 27.28
C MET A 368 26.49 -23.82 27.00
N LYS A 369 25.78 -22.82 27.51
CA LYS A 369 24.34 -22.67 27.33
C LYS A 369 24.08 -21.65 26.24
N LEU A 370 23.45 -22.07 25.15
CA LEU A 370 22.89 -21.16 24.16
C LEU A 370 21.48 -20.79 24.61
N ASN A 371 21.24 -19.49 24.76
CA ASN A 371 19.94 -18.96 25.12
C ASN A 371 19.31 -18.26 23.92
N GLY A 372 17.98 -18.18 23.92
CA GLY A 372 17.30 -17.41 22.91
C GLY A 372 15.82 -17.26 23.23
N PHE A 373 15.10 -16.70 22.26
CA PHE A 373 13.69 -16.40 22.36
C PHE A 373 13.00 -16.70 21.03
N VAL A 374 11.82 -17.30 21.09
CA VAL A 374 10.99 -17.58 19.94
C VAL A 374 9.55 -17.18 20.24
N ARG A 375 8.94 -16.39 19.37
CA ARG A 375 7.50 -16.05 19.44
C ARG A 375 6.80 -16.37 18.12
N GLY A 376 5.72 -17.15 18.21
CA GLY A 376 4.83 -17.41 17.07
C GLY A 376 5.39 -18.34 15.97
N LEU A 377 6.62 -18.83 16.10
CA LEU A 377 7.21 -19.82 15.18
C LEU A 377 7.08 -21.24 15.76
N ARG A 378 6.92 -22.22 14.88
CA ARG A 378 6.82 -23.65 15.23
C ARG A 378 7.93 -24.41 14.51
N ARG A 379 8.27 -25.62 14.98
CA ARG A 379 9.30 -26.49 14.38
C ARG A 379 10.68 -25.82 14.27
N VAL A 380 10.99 -24.90 15.18
CA VAL A 380 12.31 -24.25 15.25
C VAL A 380 13.38 -25.28 15.61
N ARG A 381 14.50 -25.22 14.92
CA ARG A 381 15.67 -26.05 15.13
C ARG A 381 16.86 -25.18 15.50
N LEU A 382 17.72 -25.70 16.37
CA LEU A 382 19.09 -25.22 16.51
C LEU A 382 19.93 -26.00 15.51
N GLU A 383 20.63 -25.30 14.63
CA GLU A 383 21.55 -25.88 13.65
C GLU A 383 22.99 -25.47 14.00
N LYS A 384 23.95 -26.33 13.65
CA LYS A 384 25.38 -26.06 13.77
C LYS A 384 26.10 -26.26 12.45
N GLN A 385 27.21 -25.55 12.29
CA GLN A 385 28.16 -25.69 11.20
C GLN A 385 29.57 -25.71 11.81
N VAL A 386 30.35 -26.74 11.52
CA VAL A 386 31.71 -26.89 12.06
C VAL A 386 32.71 -26.48 10.98
N ASN A 387 33.65 -25.59 11.30
CA ASN A 387 34.68 -25.08 10.37
C ASN A 387 34.13 -24.64 9.00
N GLY A 388 32.93 -24.04 8.96
CA GLY A 388 32.33 -23.60 7.70
C GLY A 388 31.73 -24.71 6.81
N GLY A 389 31.60 -25.95 7.31
CA GLY A 389 31.03 -27.08 6.57
C GLY A 389 29.50 -27.01 6.31
N ALA A 390 28.82 -28.15 6.24
CA ALA A 390 27.36 -28.16 6.09
C ALA A 390 26.64 -27.83 7.41
N TRP A 391 25.46 -27.22 7.31
CA TRP A 391 24.56 -27.05 8.46
C TRP A 391 23.93 -28.38 8.83
N THR A 392 24.00 -28.74 10.10
CA THR A 392 23.40 -29.97 10.66
C THR A 392 22.52 -29.62 11.85
N VAL A 393 21.42 -30.35 12.03
CA VAL A 393 20.50 -30.13 13.14
C VAL A 393 21.16 -30.59 14.44
N VAL A 394 21.23 -29.71 15.44
CA VAL A 394 21.62 -30.05 16.81
C VAL A 394 20.44 -30.64 17.55
N THR A 395 19.34 -29.90 17.58
CA THR A 395 18.11 -30.31 18.26
C THR A 395 16.93 -29.47 17.78
N ARG A 396 15.72 -29.97 18.03
CA ARG A 396 14.48 -29.18 17.88
C ARG A 396 14.31 -28.34 19.15
N VAL A 397 14.11 -27.03 18.99
CA VAL A 397 14.01 -26.08 20.11
C VAL A 397 12.67 -26.27 20.81
N ARG A 398 12.73 -26.47 22.14
CA ARG A 398 11.56 -26.45 23.03
C ARG A 398 11.60 -25.17 23.84
N THR A 399 10.53 -24.38 23.78
CA THR A 399 10.41 -23.11 24.49
C THR A 399 9.59 -23.28 25.75
N ARG A 400 9.88 -22.45 26.74
CA ARG A 400 9.00 -22.21 27.89
C ARG A 400 7.77 -21.39 27.45
N ALA A 401 6.83 -21.18 28.37
CA ALA A 401 5.61 -20.40 28.10
C ALA A 401 5.90 -18.95 27.69
N ASP A 402 6.97 -18.37 28.23
CA ASP A 402 7.47 -17.04 27.88
C ASP A 402 8.25 -16.99 26.55
N GLY A 403 8.34 -18.10 25.81
CA GLY A 403 9.09 -18.19 24.55
C GLY A 403 10.61 -18.31 24.70
N ARG A 404 11.17 -18.26 25.92
CA ARG A 404 12.60 -18.46 26.15
C ARG A 404 12.98 -19.93 26.06
N PHE A 405 14.23 -20.18 25.64
CA PHE A 405 14.81 -21.51 25.65
C PHE A 405 16.29 -21.47 26.03
N THR A 406 16.80 -22.64 26.44
CA THR A 406 18.22 -22.87 26.70
C THR A 406 18.60 -24.23 26.12
N VAL A 407 19.67 -24.29 25.33
CA VAL A 407 20.24 -25.55 24.81
C VAL A 407 21.70 -25.67 25.24
N PRO A 408 22.10 -26.73 25.94
CA PRO A 408 23.50 -27.01 26.22
C PRO A 408 24.22 -27.49 24.94
N VAL A 409 25.40 -26.93 24.67
CA VAL A 409 26.27 -27.34 23.55
C VAL A 409 27.72 -27.44 24.03
N LYS A 410 28.52 -28.29 23.37
CA LYS A 410 29.93 -28.50 23.68
C LYS A 410 30.76 -28.45 22.38
N PRO A 411 31.15 -27.26 21.89
CA PRO A 411 31.92 -27.13 20.65
C PRO A 411 33.39 -27.53 20.89
N ARG A 412 33.89 -28.51 20.12
CA ARG A 412 35.30 -28.95 20.11
C ARG A 412 36.17 -28.24 19.07
N ARG A 413 35.52 -27.71 18.05
CA ARG A 413 36.12 -26.95 16.94
C ARG A 413 35.34 -25.66 16.76
N THR A 414 35.86 -24.74 15.95
CA THR A 414 35.12 -23.53 15.57
C THR A 414 33.74 -23.93 15.05
N THR A 415 32.71 -23.58 15.80
CA THR A 415 31.34 -24.02 15.55
C THR A 415 30.43 -22.81 15.52
N SER A 416 29.77 -22.64 14.39
CA SER A 416 28.73 -21.67 14.16
C SER A 416 27.37 -22.27 14.52
N TYR A 417 26.52 -21.52 15.20
CA TYR A 417 25.16 -21.91 15.57
C TYR A 417 24.16 -20.90 15.03
N ARG A 418 23.00 -21.39 14.61
CA ARG A 418 21.86 -20.53 14.23
C ARG A 418 20.54 -21.21 14.58
N LEU A 419 19.50 -20.41 14.67
CA LEU A 419 18.13 -20.93 14.68
C LEU A 419 17.59 -21.00 13.26
N ALA A 420 16.77 -22.00 12.95
CA ALA A 420 16.10 -22.12 11.66
C ALA A 420 14.69 -22.70 11.78
N THR A 421 13.80 -22.31 10.87
CA THR A 421 12.45 -22.85 10.73
C THR A 421 11.95 -22.70 9.30
N GLY A 422 11.58 -23.81 8.66
CA GLY A 422 11.32 -23.83 7.22
C GLY A 422 12.52 -23.24 6.47
N ASP A 423 12.27 -22.26 5.61
CA ASP A 423 13.29 -21.54 4.82
C ASP A 423 13.86 -20.30 5.53
N VAL A 424 13.44 -20.02 6.77
CA VAL A 424 13.95 -18.88 7.54
C VAL A 424 15.08 -19.34 8.46
N ALA A 425 16.25 -18.70 8.34
CA ALA A 425 17.40 -18.93 9.21
C ALA A 425 17.86 -17.62 9.86
N GLY A 426 18.12 -17.70 11.17
CA GLY A 426 18.62 -16.62 12.03
C GLY A 426 20.08 -16.27 11.78
N ALA A 427 20.52 -15.18 12.41
CA ALA A 427 21.92 -14.82 12.45
C ALA A 427 22.77 -15.90 13.14
N THR A 428 24.04 -15.94 12.75
CA THR A 428 24.99 -16.96 13.19
C THR A 428 25.79 -16.47 14.40
N ILE A 429 25.89 -17.32 15.40
CA ILE A 429 26.81 -17.17 16.52
C ILE A 429 27.96 -18.14 16.34
N THR A 430 29.18 -17.61 16.21
CA THR A 430 30.38 -18.44 16.10
C THR A 430 31.06 -18.56 17.45
N VAL A 431 31.30 -19.79 17.87
CA VAL A 431 32.10 -20.14 19.03
C VAL A 431 33.45 -20.67 18.53
N VAL A 432 34.53 -19.99 18.89
CA VAL A 432 35.91 -20.43 18.63
C VAL A 432 36.44 -21.02 19.95
N PRO A 433 36.59 -22.35 20.05
CA PRO A 433 37.23 -22.98 21.21
C PRO A 433 38.66 -22.45 21.33
N ARG A 434 39.06 -22.06 22.54
CA ARG A 434 40.43 -21.67 22.88
C ARG A 434 41.21 -22.82 23.46
#